data_AF-A0A358XKV1-F1
#
_entry.id   AF-A0A358XKV1-F1
#
_cell.length_a   1.000
_cell.length_b   1.000
_cell.length_c   1.000
_cell.angle_alpha   90.00
_cell.angle_beta   90.00
_cell.angle_gamma   90.00
#
_symmetry.space_group_name_H-M   'P 1'
#
loop_
_entity.id
_entity.type
_entity.pdbx_description
1 polymer ?
#
loop_
_entity_poly.entity_id
_entity_poly.type
_entity_poly.pdbx_seq_one_letter_code
_entity_poly.pdbx_strand_id
1 'polypeptide(L)'
;SSLTLLNSNTSDSNEKLVLIGFNNEGTENRSGFAVYSQLKQELIDRPRDTIVASTRFTPVMKVYINGKTGLGSVSYAPKKGLLAVTSGSEVLFFKDPKTLFSGGTDKTVAPDYVIGGANTGLVKPWGIAIDDRTEQGKFFYVSDLTNHTISRFPLLGEGNIKPDIAAKTYGSLTPNYIFLDAREANIF
;
A
#
# COMPACT_ATOMS: atom_id res chain seq x y z
N SER A 1 10.83 4.42 -2.25
CA SER A 1 10.31 3.94 -0.95
C SER A 1 8.95 4.54 -0.72
N SER A 2 8.00 3.75 -0.25
CA SER A 2 6.64 4.20 0.08
C SER A 2 6.50 4.45 1.58
N LEU A 3 5.58 5.34 1.95
CA LEU A 3 5.21 5.58 3.34
C LEU A 3 3.68 5.54 3.44
N THR A 4 3.16 4.91 4.49
CA THR A 4 1.72 4.88 4.75
C THR A 4 1.47 4.81 6.25
N LEU A 5 0.39 5.46 6.69
CA LEU A 5 -0.13 5.34 8.05
C LEU A 5 -1.22 4.28 8.07
N LEU A 6 -1.09 3.31 8.98
CA LEU A 6 -2.12 2.31 9.23
C LEU A 6 -2.79 2.55 10.57
N ASN A 7 -4.03 2.10 10.68
CA ASN A 7 -4.66 1.96 11.99
C ASN A 7 -3.92 0.88 12.78
N SER A 8 -3.61 1.15 14.04
CA SER A 8 -3.09 0.13 14.94
C SER A 8 -4.19 -0.87 15.33
N ASN A 9 -3.80 -1.95 16.00
CA ASN A 9 -4.71 -2.88 16.65
C ASN A 9 -4.99 -2.48 18.13
N THR A 10 -4.72 -1.24 18.50
CA THR A 10 -5.00 -0.73 19.86
C THR A 10 -6.41 -0.16 19.96
N SER A 11 -6.93 -0.05 21.17
CA SER A 11 -8.22 0.63 21.43
C SER A 11 -8.16 2.14 21.17
N ASP A 12 -6.98 2.76 21.23
CA ASP A 12 -6.79 4.17 20.86
C ASP A 12 -6.80 4.33 19.33
N SER A 13 -7.85 4.95 18.80
CA SER A 13 -7.98 5.21 17.36
C SER A 13 -6.98 6.22 16.82
N ASN A 14 -6.35 7.02 17.68
CA ASN A 14 -5.33 7.99 17.31
C ASN A 14 -3.94 7.37 17.22
N GLU A 15 -3.74 6.18 17.78
CA GLU A 15 -2.49 5.45 17.62
C GLU A 15 -2.43 4.86 16.19
N LYS A 16 -1.39 5.24 15.45
CA LYS A 16 -1.15 4.79 14.09
C LYS A 16 0.17 4.06 14.00
N LEU A 17 0.24 3.08 13.10
CA LEU A 17 1.50 2.51 12.67
C LEU A 17 2.04 3.30 11.48
N VAL A 18 3.33 3.56 11.46
CA VAL A 18 4.03 4.08 10.29
C VAL A 18 4.67 2.91 9.58
N LEU A 19 4.31 2.71 8.31
CA LEU A 19 4.96 1.74 7.45
C LEU A 19 5.87 2.46 6.48
N ILE A 20 7.13 2.00 6.42
CA ILE A 20 8.11 2.48 5.46
C ILE A 20 8.57 1.32 4.60
N GLY A 21 8.29 1.39 3.30
CA GLY A 21 8.66 0.37 2.33
C GLY A 21 10.17 0.40 2.04
N PHE A 22 10.79 -0.78 2.02
CA PHE A 22 12.18 -0.99 1.63
C PHE A 22 12.30 -2.07 0.55
N ASN A 23 13.39 -2.02 -0.22
CA ASN A 23 13.59 -2.92 -1.37
C ASN A 23 14.89 -3.70 -1.41
N ASN A 24 15.86 -3.36 -0.57
CA ASN A 24 17.20 -3.95 -0.61
C ASN A 24 17.68 -4.15 0.82
N GLU A 25 17.02 -5.05 1.56
CA GLU A 25 17.38 -5.37 2.93
C GLU A 25 18.10 -6.73 3.02
N GLY A 26 19.25 -6.73 3.69
CA GLY A 26 20.08 -7.90 3.88
C GLY A 26 20.79 -8.38 2.60
N THR A 27 21.46 -9.53 2.71
CA THR A 27 22.22 -10.16 1.61
C THR A 27 21.32 -10.75 0.52
N GLU A 28 20.05 -11.00 0.85
CA GLU A 28 19.04 -11.56 -0.05
C GLU A 28 18.24 -10.47 -0.81
N ASN A 29 18.59 -9.18 -0.64
CA ASN A 29 17.88 -8.04 -1.24
C ASN A 29 16.35 -8.11 -1.05
N ARG A 30 15.92 -8.40 0.18
CA ARG A 30 14.49 -8.59 0.48
C ARG A 30 13.76 -7.26 0.46
N SER A 31 12.53 -7.31 -0.01
CA SER A 31 11.59 -6.20 0.05
C SER A 31 10.55 -6.39 1.16
N GLY A 32 10.07 -5.27 1.70
CA GLY A 32 9.08 -5.32 2.76
C GLY A 32 8.78 -3.95 3.36
N PHE A 33 8.26 -3.97 4.58
CA PHE A 33 7.91 -2.78 5.35
C PHE A 33 8.59 -2.80 6.70
N ALA A 34 9.27 -1.71 7.04
CA ALA A 34 9.65 -1.40 8.41
C ALA A 34 8.43 -0.80 9.10
N VAL A 35 8.03 -1.37 10.23
CA VAL A 35 6.86 -0.96 11.00
C VAL A 35 7.32 -0.18 12.22
N TYR A 36 6.79 1.02 12.39
CA TYR A 36 7.02 1.84 13.57
C TYR A 36 5.68 2.04 14.29
N SER A 37 5.72 2.08 15.62
CA SER A 37 4.57 2.35 16.49
C SER A 37 4.92 3.46 17.48
N GLN A 38 3.98 3.81 18.38
CA GLN A 38 4.18 4.84 19.40
C GLN A 38 4.37 6.24 18.80
N LEU A 39 3.84 6.46 17.59
CA LEU A 39 3.99 7.74 16.90
C LEU A 39 3.30 8.87 17.67
N LYS A 40 2.13 8.59 18.26
CA LYS A 40 1.41 9.54 19.12
C LYS A 40 2.24 9.90 20.36
N GLN A 41 2.86 8.90 20.98
CA GLN A 41 3.71 9.12 22.15
C GLN A 41 4.87 10.06 21.81
N GLU A 42 5.54 9.84 20.68
CA GLU A 42 6.68 10.64 20.24
C GLU A 42 6.29 12.05 19.77
N LEU A 43 5.12 12.22 19.15
CA LEU A 43 4.69 13.50 18.59
C LEU A 43 3.82 14.36 19.52
N ILE A 44 3.05 13.73 20.42
CA ILE A 44 1.99 14.41 21.19
C ILE A 44 2.24 14.30 22.69
N ASP A 45 2.44 13.08 23.22
CA ASP A 45 2.50 12.88 24.67
C ASP A 45 3.86 13.28 25.26
N ARG A 46 4.92 13.17 24.46
CA ARG A 46 6.28 13.59 24.79
C ARG A 46 6.84 14.39 23.62
N PRO A 47 6.24 15.55 23.30
CA PRO A 47 6.60 16.28 22.10
C PRO A 47 8.06 16.70 22.19
N ARG A 48 8.84 16.34 21.17
CA ARG A 48 10.24 16.71 21.05
C ARG A 48 10.47 17.38 19.71
N ASP A 49 11.36 18.36 19.71
CA ASP A 49 11.77 19.06 18.48
C ASP A 49 12.48 18.13 17.48
N THR A 50 12.95 16.94 17.89
CA THR A 50 13.69 16.02 17.01
C THR A 50 13.51 14.56 17.41
N ILE A 51 12.76 13.81 16.58
CA ILE A 51 12.54 12.35 16.70
C ILE A 51 13.57 11.55 15.88
N VAL A 52 14.30 12.18 14.95
CA VAL A 52 15.13 11.55 13.90
C VAL A 52 16.45 10.91 14.35
N ALA A 53 16.73 10.79 15.66
CA ALA A 53 17.87 9.99 16.07
C ALA A 53 17.55 8.50 15.79
N SER A 54 18.37 7.85 14.96
CA SER A 54 18.18 6.47 14.48
C SER A 54 18.12 5.42 15.59
N THR A 55 18.48 5.78 16.82
CA THR A 55 18.41 4.93 18.02
C THR A 55 17.14 5.15 18.85
N ARG A 56 16.32 6.16 18.53
CA ARG A 56 15.17 6.58 19.36
C ARG A 56 13.83 6.15 18.78
N PHE A 57 13.65 6.31 17.47
CA PHE A 57 12.47 5.82 16.76
C PHE A 57 12.90 4.72 15.81
N THR A 58 12.96 3.50 16.35
CA THR A 58 13.39 2.31 15.61
C THR A 58 12.17 1.48 15.22
N PRO A 59 12.25 0.72 14.11
CA PRO A 59 11.15 -0.14 13.73
C PRO A 59 10.94 -1.22 14.81
N VAL A 60 9.69 -1.42 15.22
CA VAL A 60 9.30 -2.48 16.17
C VAL A 60 9.34 -3.86 15.52
N MET A 61 9.26 -3.93 14.19
CA MET A 61 9.43 -5.13 13.41
C MET A 61 9.60 -4.79 11.92
N LYS A 62 10.07 -5.76 11.15
CA LYS A 62 10.03 -5.76 9.69
C LYS A 62 9.10 -6.86 9.17
N VAL A 63 8.32 -6.52 8.16
CA VAL A 63 7.45 -7.45 7.44
C VAL A 63 8.00 -7.63 6.03
N TYR A 64 8.56 -8.79 5.73
CA TYR A 64 9.10 -9.12 4.42
C TYR A 64 8.02 -9.71 3.53
N ILE A 65 7.99 -9.34 2.25
CA ILE A 65 7.06 -9.92 1.27
C ILE A 65 7.76 -11.04 0.52
N ASN A 66 7.24 -12.26 0.64
CA ASN A 66 7.88 -13.45 0.10
C ASN A 66 8.02 -13.40 -1.42
N GLY A 67 9.25 -13.55 -1.93
CA GLY A 67 9.53 -13.67 -3.36
C GLY A 67 9.21 -12.43 -4.20
N LYS A 68 8.98 -11.26 -3.58
CA LYS A 68 8.69 -10.01 -4.27
C LYS A 68 9.83 -9.01 -4.05
N THR A 69 10.13 -8.25 -5.09
CA THR A 69 11.16 -7.20 -5.07
C THR A 69 10.62 -5.91 -5.69
N GLY A 70 11.30 -4.79 -5.45
CA GLY A 70 10.98 -3.53 -6.12
C GLY A 70 9.56 -3.02 -5.83
N LEU A 71 9.14 -3.05 -4.57
CA LEU A 71 7.88 -2.49 -4.10
C LEU A 71 7.81 -1.00 -4.46
N GLY A 72 6.68 -0.62 -5.04
CA GLY A 72 6.32 0.74 -5.39
C GLY A 72 5.41 1.36 -4.34
N SER A 73 4.36 2.04 -4.81
CA SER A 73 3.40 2.75 -3.97
C SER A 73 2.52 1.78 -3.17
N VAL A 74 2.05 2.26 -2.03
CA VAL A 74 1.09 1.58 -1.15
C VAL A 74 -0.23 2.33 -1.20
N SER A 75 -1.34 1.59 -1.16
CA SER A 75 -2.68 2.14 -0.90
C SER A 75 -3.30 1.38 0.26
N TYR A 76 -3.79 2.11 1.26
CA TYR A 76 -4.50 1.56 2.40
C TYR A 76 -5.96 1.97 2.37
N ALA A 77 -6.83 0.97 2.44
CA ALA A 77 -8.28 1.09 2.44
C ALA A 77 -8.83 0.58 3.79
N PRO A 78 -8.84 1.43 4.83
CA PRO A 78 -9.25 1.03 6.18
C PRO A 78 -10.70 0.55 6.29
N LYS A 79 -11.64 1.15 5.56
CA LYS A 79 -13.06 0.72 5.60
C LYS A 79 -13.26 -0.65 4.96
N LYS A 80 -12.34 -1.05 4.07
CA LYS A 80 -12.34 -2.37 3.42
C LYS A 80 -11.39 -3.39 4.07
N GLY A 81 -10.62 -2.99 5.08
CA GLY A 81 -9.62 -3.87 5.70
C GLY A 81 -8.57 -4.37 4.71
N LEU A 82 -8.16 -3.51 3.76
CA LEU A 82 -7.34 -3.92 2.62
C LEU A 82 -6.13 -3.00 2.46
N LEU A 83 -4.99 -3.58 2.12
CA LEU A 83 -3.77 -2.88 1.74
C LEU A 83 -3.28 -3.43 0.40
N ALA A 84 -2.90 -2.54 -0.51
CA ALA A 84 -2.32 -2.93 -1.80
C ALA A 84 -0.97 -2.28 -2.04
N VAL A 85 -0.10 -3.00 -2.74
CA VAL A 85 1.28 -2.58 -3.04
C VAL A 85 1.62 -2.97 -4.47
N THR A 86 2.20 -2.06 -5.25
CA THR A 86 2.71 -2.40 -6.58
C THR A 86 4.08 -3.08 -6.48
N SER A 87 4.36 -4.08 -7.31
CA SER A 87 5.64 -4.80 -7.34
C SER A 87 5.87 -5.42 -8.71
N GLY A 88 7.01 -5.14 -9.35
CA GLY A 88 7.27 -5.62 -10.70
C GLY A 88 6.16 -5.19 -11.68
N SER A 89 5.49 -6.16 -12.30
CA SER A 89 4.34 -5.97 -13.19
C SER A 89 3.01 -6.37 -12.54
N GLU A 90 2.94 -6.31 -11.21
CA GLU A 90 1.83 -6.81 -10.42
C GLU A 90 1.33 -5.79 -9.38
N VAL A 91 0.12 -6.04 -8.88
CA VAL A 91 -0.41 -5.45 -7.65
C VAL A 91 -0.66 -6.56 -6.64
N LEU A 92 -0.07 -6.41 -5.47
CA LEU A 92 -0.16 -7.34 -4.34
C LEU A 92 -1.22 -6.82 -3.37
N PHE A 93 -2.11 -7.69 -2.91
CA PHE A 93 -3.14 -7.32 -1.94
C PHE A 93 -3.00 -8.11 -0.64
N PHE A 94 -3.28 -7.41 0.46
CA PHE A 94 -3.21 -7.93 1.82
C PHE A 94 -4.50 -7.58 2.57
N LYS A 95 -5.17 -8.60 3.08
CA LYS A 95 -6.36 -8.51 3.93
C LYS A 95 -5.93 -8.31 5.39
N ASP A 96 -6.79 -7.69 6.18
CA ASP A 96 -6.60 -7.45 7.61
C ASP A 96 -5.23 -6.82 7.96
N PRO A 97 -4.83 -5.69 7.33
CA PRO A 97 -3.51 -5.10 7.51
C PRO A 97 -3.22 -4.72 8.98
N LYS A 98 -4.25 -4.43 9.79
CA LYS A 98 -4.07 -4.18 11.23
C LYS A 98 -3.43 -5.37 11.94
N THR A 99 -3.89 -6.58 11.64
CA THR A 99 -3.34 -7.83 12.19
C THR A 99 -1.97 -8.12 11.56
N LEU A 100 -1.88 -7.97 10.24
CA LEU A 100 -0.64 -8.22 9.49
C LEU A 100 0.54 -7.38 10.00
N PHE A 101 0.32 -6.12 10.37
CA PHE A 101 1.38 -5.22 10.83
C PHE A 101 1.42 -5.05 12.36
N SER A 102 0.75 -5.93 13.10
CA SER A 102 0.85 -6.00 14.57
C SER A 102 1.92 -6.98 15.04
N GLY A 103 2.35 -6.82 16.29
CA GLY A 103 3.38 -7.64 16.95
C GLY A 103 4.65 -6.85 17.26
N GLY A 104 5.76 -7.57 17.44
CA GLY A 104 7.08 -6.99 17.72
C GLY A 104 8.24 -7.88 17.25
N THR A 105 7.98 -8.77 16.30
CA THR A 105 8.98 -9.68 15.74
C THR A 105 8.89 -9.67 14.22
N ASP A 106 10.05 -9.74 13.58
CA ASP A 106 10.16 -9.83 12.13
C ASP A 106 9.40 -11.05 11.60
N LYS A 107 8.75 -10.88 10.44
CA LYS A 107 8.01 -11.97 9.78
C LYS A 107 7.98 -11.85 8.27
N THR A 108 7.82 -12.98 7.61
CA THR A 108 7.67 -13.08 6.15
C THR A 108 6.24 -13.45 5.82
N VAL A 109 5.65 -12.73 4.86
CA VAL A 109 4.23 -12.88 4.50
C VAL A 109 4.08 -13.01 2.98
N ALA A 110 3.05 -13.73 2.55
CA ALA A 110 2.63 -13.77 1.15
C ALA A 110 1.45 -12.82 0.93
N PRO A 111 1.25 -12.27 -0.28
CA PRO A 111 0.02 -11.59 -0.64
C PRO A 111 -1.17 -12.56 -0.53
N ASP A 112 -2.32 -12.07 -0.06
CA ASP A 112 -3.57 -12.83 -0.05
C ASP A 112 -4.07 -13.11 -1.47
N TYR A 113 -3.88 -12.14 -2.37
CA TYR A 113 -4.11 -12.28 -3.79
C TYR A 113 -3.27 -11.29 -4.59
N VAL A 114 -3.13 -11.57 -5.89
CA VAL A 114 -2.29 -10.80 -6.82
C VAL A 114 -3.10 -10.48 -8.07
N ILE A 115 -2.96 -9.25 -8.57
CA ILE A 115 -3.37 -8.85 -9.91
C ILE A 115 -2.12 -8.76 -10.78
N GLY A 116 -2.05 -9.60 -11.80
CA GLY A 116 -0.89 -9.68 -12.69
C GLY A 116 -1.16 -10.56 -13.91
N GLY A 117 -0.28 -10.49 -14.90
CA GLY A 117 -0.39 -11.23 -16.16
C GLY A 117 -0.81 -10.37 -17.34
N ALA A 118 -0.76 -10.95 -18.54
CA ALA A 118 -0.83 -10.21 -19.80
C ALA A 118 -2.15 -9.44 -20.01
N ASN A 119 -3.27 -9.94 -19.52
CA ASN A 119 -4.58 -9.29 -19.70
C ASN A 119 -4.71 -8.02 -18.84
N THR A 120 -3.90 -7.88 -17.79
CA THR A 120 -3.91 -6.67 -16.96
C THR A 120 -3.40 -5.45 -17.71
N GLY A 121 -2.53 -5.66 -18.71
CA GLY A 121 -1.82 -4.58 -19.38
C GLY A 121 -0.85 -3.82 -18.48
N LEU A 122 -0.51 -4.35 -17.29
CA LEU A 122 0.49 -3.78 -16.39
C LEU A 122 1.89 -4.19 -16.84
N VAL A 123 2.79 -3.22 -16.95
CA VAL A 123 4.20 -3.41 -17.30
C VAL A 123 5.08 -2.88 -16.17
N LYS A 124 4.85 -1.63 -15.75
CA LYS A 124 5.54 -1.00 -14.62
C LYS A 124 4.54 -0.18 -13.79
N PRO A 125 3.59 -0.86 -13.10
CA PRO A 125 2.68 -0.20 -12.17
C PRO A 125 3.47 0.55 -11.09
N TRP A 126 3.05 1.76 -10.77
CA TRP A 126 3.70 2.58 -9.76
C TRP A 126 2.73 3.10 -8.72
N GLY A 127 1.90 4.07 -9.07
CA GLY A 127 0.87 4.63 -8.21
C GLY A 127 -0.34 3.70 -8.14
N ILE A 128 -0.91 3.58 -6.94
CA ILE A 128 -2.13 2.82 -6.71
C ILE A 128 -3.06 3.60 -5.77
N ALA A 129 -4.35 3.58 -6.05
CA ALA A 129 -5.38 4.07 -5.15
C ALA A 129 -6.61 3.13 -5.15
N ILE A 130 -6.97 2.65 -3.97
CA ILE A 130 -8.20 1.90 -3.74
C ILE A 130 -9.32 2.89 -3.41
N ASP A 131 -10.49 2.71 -4.02
CA ASP A 131 -11.71 3.41 -3.61
C ASP A 131 -12.23 2.80 -2.30
N ASP A 132 -11.89 3.42 -1.17
CA ASP A 132 -12.23 2.92 0.17
C ASP A 132 -13.68 3.19 0.60
N ARG A 133 -14.56 3.71 -0.28
CA ARG A 133 -15.98 3.88 0.07
C ARG A 133 -16.64 2.54 0.39
N THR A 134 -17.47 2.48 1.42
CA THR A 134 -18.05 1.21 1.90
C THR A 134 -18.96 0.60 0.84
N GLU A 135 -19.90 1.38 0.31
CA GLU A 135 -20.94 0.88 -0.59
C GLU A 135 -20.59 1.08 -2.07
N GLN A 136 -20.10 2.27 -2.45
CA GLN A 136 -19.84 2.59 -3.86
C GLN A 136 -18.39 2.26 -4.28
N GLY A 137 -17.51 1.94 -3.32
CA GLY A 137 -16.12 1.61 -3.58
C GLY A 137 -15.96 0.24 -4.21
N LYS A 138 -15.94 0.22 -5.54
CA LYS A 138 -15.92 -1.02 -6.36
C LYS A 138 -14.64 -1.21 -7.15
N PHE A 139 -13.74 -0.24 -7.12
CA PHE A 139 -12.58 -0.20 -8.02
C PHE A 139 -11.29 0.20 -7.30
N PHE A 140 -10.18 -0.15 -7.93
CA PHE A 140 -8.89 0.47 -7.67
C PHE A 140 -8.29 0.96 -8.99
N TYR A 141 -7.34 1.89 -8.87
CA TYR A 141 -6.72 2.58 -10.00
C TYR A 141 -5.22 2.42 -9.91
N VAL A 142 -4.58 2.18 -11.06
CA VAL A 142 -3.14 1.98 -11.16
C VAL A 142 -2.58 2.85 -12.26
N SER A 143 -1.56 3.64 -11.94
CA SER A 143 -0.73 4.31 -12.95
C SER A 143 0.40 3.39 -13.38
N ASP A 144 0.69 3.37 -14.67
CA ASP A 144 1.80 2.60 -15.24
C ASP A 144 2.83 3.56 -15.88
N LEU A 145 4.08 3.44 -15.43
CA LEU A 145 5.17 4.32 -15.87
C LEU A 145 5.64 4.00 -17.30
N THR A 146 5.50 2.74 -17.74
CA THR A 146 6.00 2.27 -19.04
C THR A 146 4.92 2.32 -20.10
N ASN A 147 3.68 1.94 -19.76
CA ASN A 147 2.57 2.00 -20.70
C ASN A 147 1.90 3.38 -20.76
N HIS A 148 2.32 4.32 -19.92
CA HIS A 148 1.78 5.69 -19.87
C HIS A 148 0.26 5.71 -19.69
N THR A 149 -0.24 4.79 -18.85
CA THR A 149 -1.67 4.56 -18.67
C THR A 149 -2.12 4.78 -17.24
N ILE A 150 -3.39 5.15 -17.08
CA ILE A 150 -4.13 4.93 -15.83
C ILE A 150 -5.20 3.88 -16.11
N SER A 151 -5.11 2.75 -15.41
CA SER A 151 -6.02 1.62 -15.53
C SER A 151 -6.95 1.54 -14.32
N ARG A 152 -8.23 1.24 -14.55
CA ARG A 152 -9.22 0.97 -13.50
C ARG A 152 -9.55 -0.52 -13.48
N PHE A 153 -9.50 -1.13 -12.31
CA PHE A 153 -9.78 -2.56 -12.13
C PHE A 153 -10.90 -2.76 -11.12
N PRO A 154 -11.72 -3.83 -11.27
CA PRO A 154 -12.68 -4.20 -10.24
C PRO A 154 -11.95 -4.64 -8.97
N LEU A 155 -12.41 -4.18 -7.81
CA LEU A 155 -11.72 -4.43 -6.54
C LEU A 155 -11.79 -5.90 -6.08
N LEU A 156 -12.84 -6.61 -6.49
CA LEU A 156 -13.05 -8.02 -6.18
C LEU A 156 -12.46 -8.97 -7.25
N GLY A 157 -11.74 -8.44 -8.23
CA GLY A 157 -11.03 -9.27 -9.20
C GLY A 157 -9.73 -9.84 -8.61
N GLU A 158 -9.31 -11.01 -9.10
CA GLU A 158 -8.06 -11.67 -8.72
C GLU A 158 -7.39 -12.28 -9.97
N GLY A 159 -6.05 -12.31 -10.01
CA GLY A 159 -5.27 -12.90 -11.11
C GLY A 159 -5.19 -12.05 -12.37
N ASN A 160 -5.27 -12.71 -13.53
CA ASN A 160 -5.05 -12.12 -14.85
C ASN A 160 -6.32 -11.48 -15.44
N ILE A 161 -6.80 -10.43 -14.77
CA ILE A 161 -8.01 -9.69 -15.14
C ILE A 161 -7.69 -8.51 -16.05
N LYS A 162 -8.60 -8.19 -16.97
CA LYS A 162 -8.54 -6.95 -17.74
C LYS A 162 -9.04 -5.75 -16.92
N PRO A 163 -8.58 -4.52 -17.22
CA PRO A 163 -9.21 -3.30 -16.73
C PRO A 163 -10.72 -3.26 -17.06
N ASP A 164 -11.51 -2.74 -16.12
CA ASP A 164 -12.97 -2.57 -16.25
C ASP A 164 -13.35 -1.57 -17.35
N ILE A 165 -12.52 -0.54 -17.51
CA ILE A 165 -12.54 0.35 -18.67
C ILE A 165 -11.17 0.26 -19.33
N ALA A 166 -11.14 0.32 -20.66
CA ALA A 166 -9.90 0.44 -21.43
C ALA A 166 -8.98 1.49 -20.80
N ALA A 167 -7.73 1.11 -20.55
CA ALA A 167 -6.76 1.96 -19.90
C ALA A 167 -6.64 3.30 -20.64
N LYS A 168 -6.68 4.41 -19.92
CA LYS A 168 -6.53 5.73 -20.54
C LYS A 168 -5.04 5.98 -20.75
N THR A 169 -4.62 6.11 -22.00
CA THR A 169 -3.23 6.47 -22.37
C THR A 169 -3.05 8.00 -22.35
N TYR A 170 -1.88 8.45 -21.89
CA TYR A 170 -1.52 9.86 -21.77
C TYR A 170 -0.40 10.29 -22.73
N GLY A 171 -0.29 9.62 -23.89
CA GLY A 171 0.74 9.91 -24.88
C GLY A 171 2.14 9.71 -24.30
N SER A 172 2.97 10.75 -24.35
CA SER A 172 4.33 10.76 -23.77
C SER A 172 4.39 11.16 -22.29
N LEU A 173 3.26 11.48 -21.67
CA LEU A 173 3.23 11.86 -20.25
C LEU A 173 3.28 10.60 -19.39
N THR A 174 4.11 10.62 -18.35
CA THR A 174 4.28 9.49 -17.43
C THR A 174 3.44 9.70 -16.17
N PRO A 175 2.28 9.03 -16.03
CA PRO A 175 1.48 9.12 -14.82
C PRO A 175 2.24 8.46 -13.66
N ASN A 176 2.38 9.17 -12.54
CA ASN A 176 3.21 8.74 -11.41
C ASN A 176 2.33 8.43 -10.20
N TYR A 177 2.10 9.36 -9.28
CA TYR A 177 1.22 9.15 -8.14
C TYR A 177 -0.24 9.38 -8.47
N ILE A 178 -1.12 8.66 -7.77
CA ILE A 178 -2.58 8.80 -7.86
C ILE A 178 -3.18 8.82 -6.46
N PHE A 179 -4.17 9.69 -6.26
CA PHE A 179 -4.99 9.74 -5.06
C PHE A 179 -6.45 9.97 -5.47
N LEU A 180 -7.39 9.56 -4.62
CA LEU A 180 -8.82 9.73 -4.84
C LEU A 180 -9.40 10.68 -3.80
N ASP A 181 -10.16 11.68 -4.26
CA ASP A 181 -11.14 12.38 -3.43
C ASP A 181 -12.50 11.70 -3.65
N ALA A 182 -12.71 10.61 -2.94
CA ALA A 182 -13.94 9.85 -2.98
C ALA A 182 -14.76 10.10 -1.72
N ARG A 183 -16.06 10.35 -1.89
CA ARG A 183 -17.02 10.56 -0.81
C ARG A 183 -18.20 9.62 -0.99
N GLU A 184 -18.73 9.12 0.12
CA GLU A 184 -20.00 8.37 0.10
C GLU A 184 -21.07 9.27 -0.50
N ALA A 185 -22.00 8.70 -1.27
CA ALA A 185 -23.15 9.47 -1.71
C ALA A 185 -24.04 9.72 -0.48
N ASN A 186 -24.25 10.99 -0.13
CA ASN A 186 -25.28 11.34 0.82
C ASN A 186 -26.63 11.14 0.13
N ILE A 187 -27.40 10.15 0.58
CA ILE A 187 -28.81 10.03 0.19
C ILE A 187 -29.55 11.07 1.04
N PHE A 188 -29.91 12.19 0.43
CA PHE A 188 -30.77 13.22 1.04
C PHE A 188 -32.23 12.93 0.68
#